data_AF-A0A5R2N179-F1
#
_entry.id   AF-A0A5R2N179-F1
#
_cell.length_a   1.000
_cell.length_b   1.000
_cell.length_c   1.000
_cell.angle_alpha   90.00
_cell.angle_beta   90.00
_cell.angle_gamma   90.00
#
_symmetry.space_group_name_H-M   'P 1'
#
loop_
_entity.id
_entity.type
_entity.pdbx_description
1 polymer ?
#
loop_
_entity_poly.entity_id
_entity_poly.type
_entity_poly.pdbx_seq_one_letter_code
_entity_poly.pdbx_strand_id
1 'polypeptide(L)'
;MSTDSAPAPQGNIAEEQRPRIAVSALTTNLREYGLIIALIVIMLFFQFTTSGTLFKPVNLSNLVQQNSFIIVMALGMLLVIVSGYIDLSVGSVAGFIGALAANMMVIWQLGPLSNPLVVSIVCLIVGGLIGAAQGYWIAYHR
;
A
#
# COMPACT_ATOMS: atom_id res chain seq x y z
N MET A 1 -30.46 -70.04 -33.73
CA MET A 1 -30.94 -69.34 -32.53
C MET A 1 -30.46 -67.90 -32.64
N SER A 2 -31.33 -67.01 -33.11
CA SER A 2 -31.07 -65.59 -33.25
C SER A 2 -31.42 -64.92 -31.92
N THR A 3 -30.46 -64.26 -31.28
CA THR A 3 -30.75 -63.20 -30.30
C THR A 3 -29.78 -62.06 -30.55
N ASP A 4 -30.31 -61.10 -31.31
CA ASP A 4 -30.01 -59.69 -31.24
C ASP A 4 -30.05 -59.21 -29.78
N SER A 5 -29.03 -58.45 -29.35
CA SER A 5 -29.13 -57.55 -28.20
C SER A 5 -27.97 -56.54 -28.20
N ALA A 6 -28.17 -55.50 -29.02
CA ALA A 6 -27.89 -54.08 -28.78
C ALA A 6 -26.50 -53.60 -28.31
N PRO A 7 -25.94 -52.53 -28.92
CA PRO A 7 -24.77 -51.83 -28.39
C PRO A 7 -25.11 -51.10 -27.07
N ALA A 8 -24.22 -51.19 -26.08
CA ALA A 8 -24.30 -50.39 -24.87
C ALA A 8 -24.19 -48.87 -25.20
N PRO A 9 -24.85 -48.00 -24.43
CA PRO A 9 -25.07 -46.62 -24.83
C PRO A 9 -23.75 -45.86 -24.94
N GLN A 10 -23.59 -45.10 -26.02
CA GLN A 10 -22.66 -43.98 -26.07
C GLN A 10 -23.07 -43.03 -24.94
N GLY A 11 -22.40 -43.15 -23.80
CA GLY A 11 -22.48 -42.17 -22.75
C GLY A 11 -22.10 -40.85 -23.37
N ASN A 12 -23.09 -39.98 -23.56
CA ASN A 12 -22.88 -38.57 -23.84
C ASN A 12 -21.84 -38.10 -22.83
N ILE A 13 -20.59 -37.95 -23.28
CA ILE A 13 -19.66 -37.01 -22.69
C ILE A 13 -20.17 -35.64 -23.15
N ALA A 14 -21.40 -35.30 -22.75
CA ALA A 14 -21.75 -33.93 -22.53
C ALA A 14 -20.84 -33.55 -21.37
N GLU A 15 -19.62 -33.12 -21.73
CA GLU A 15 -18.78 -32.31 -20.88
C GLU A 15 -19.73 -31.36 -20.19
N GLU A 16 -19.92 -31.63 -18.91
CA GLU A 16 -20.59 -30.77 -17.99
C GLU A 16 -19.78 -29.48 -18.05
N GLN A 17 -20.16 -28.59 -18.97
CA GLN A 17 -19.56 -27.30 -19.22
C GLN A 17 -19.98 -26.46 -18.02
N ARG A 18 -19.36 -26.78 -16.88
CA ARG A 18 -19.65 -26.28 -15.56
C ARG A 18 -19.59 -24.75 -15.62
N PRO A 19 -20.37 -24.04 -14.80
CA PRO A 19 -20.42 -22.58 -14.73
C PRO A 19 -19.14 -21.98 -14.13
N ARG A 20 -17.96 -22.54 -14.44
CA ARG A 20 -16.64 -22.05 -14.04
C ARG A 20 -16.37 -20.64 -14.57
N ILE A 21 -16.95 -20.30 -15.72
CA ILE A 21 -16.78 -18.97 -16.33
C ILE A 21 -17.50 -17.89 -15.52
N ALA A 22 -18.75 -18.14 -15.07
CA ALA A 22 -19.52 -17.15 -14.31
C ALA A 22 -18.97 -16.95 -12.87
N VAL A 23 -18.57 -18.02 -12.20
CA VAL A 23 -17.96 -17.93 -10.85
C VAL A 23 -16.56 -17.31 -10.92
N SER A 24 -15.77 -17.61 -11.95
CA SER A 24 -14.46 -16.96 -12.16
C SER A 24 -14.60 -15.48 -12.50
N ALA A 25 -15.56 -15.10 -13.34
CA ALA A 25 -15.81 -13.70 -13.66
C ALA A 25 -16.26 -12.92 -12.41
N LEU A 26 -17.16 -13.49 -11.60
CA LEU A 26 -17.62 -12.84 -10.37
C LEU A 26 -16.51 -12.71 -9.33
N THR A 27 -15.65 -13.72 -9.18
CA THR A 27 -14.52 -13.68 -8.21
C THR A 27 -13.39 -12.74 -8.65
N THR A 28 -13.12 -12.59 -9.95
CA THR A 28 -12.15 -11.60 -10.46
C THR A 28 -12.63 -10.17 -10.22
N ASN A 29 -13.88 -9.86 -10.57
CA ASN A 29 -14.47 -8.54 -10.32
C ASN A 29 -14.57 -8.24 -8.81
N LEU A 30 -14.91 -9.23 -7.98
CA LEU A 30 -14.99 -9.05 -6.54
C LEU A 30 -13.62 -8.84 -5.88
N ARG A 31 -12.51 -9.32 -6.47
CA ARG A 31 -11.16 -8.97 -5.98
C ARG A 31 -10.77 -7.55 -6.31
N GLU A 32 -11.08 -7.11 -7.53
CA GLU A 32 -10.73 -5.77 -8.03
C GLU A 32 -11.53 -4.67 -7.30
N TYR A 33 -12.83 -4.90 -7.08
CA TYR A 33 -13.69 -3.98 -6.34
C TYR A 33 -13.79 -4.28 -4.83
N GLY A 34 -13.36 -5.46 -4.39
CA GLY A 34 -13.53 -5.91 -3.01
C GLY A 34 -12.82 -5.03 -1.99
N LEU A 35 -11.65 -4.49 -2.34
CA LEU A 35 -10.91 -3.57 -1.47
C LEU A 35 -11.63 -2.22 -1.34
N ILE A 36 -12.19 -1.70 -2.43
CA ILE A 36 -12.98 -0.45 -2.40
C ILE A 36 -14.27 -0.66 -1.61
N ILE A 37 -14.97 -1.77 -1.84
CA ILE A 37 -16.20 -2.12 -1.11
C ILE A 37 -15.87 -2.28 0.38
N ALA A 38 -14.80 -3.00 0.73
CA ALA A 38 -14.35 -3.16 2.11
C ALA A 38 -14.04 -1.81 2.77
N LEU A 39 -13.34 -0.91 2.05
CA LEU A 39 -13.05 0.44 2.53
C LEU A 39 -14.35 1.21 2.81
N ILE A 40 -15.31 1.21 1.87
CA ILE A 40 -16.61 1.88 2.04
C ILE A 40 -17.36 1.31 3.25
N VAL A 41 -17.42 -0.01 3.40
CA VAL A 41 -18.09 -0.67 4.52
C VAL A 41 -17.47 -0.25 5.85
N ILE A 42 -16.14 -0.26 5.95
CA ILE A 42 -15.41 0.18 7.16
C ILE A 42 -15.64 1.67 7.43
N MET A 43 -15.60 2.52 6.39
CA MET A 43 -15.88 3.95 6.53
C MET A 43 -17.29 4.22 7.05
N LEU A 44 -18.29 3.54 6.51
CA LEU A 44 -19.68 3.65 6.98
C LEU A 44 -19.81 3.14 8.41
N PHE A 45 -19.22 1.99 8.72
CA PHE A 45 -19.20 1.42 10.07
C PHE A 45 -18.67 2.44 11.09
N PHE A 46 -17.48 3.01 10.88
CA PHE A 46 -16.93 4.02 11.78
C PHE A 46 -17.69 5.35 11.75
N GLN A 47 -18.28 5.73 10.62
CA GLN A 47 -19.11 6.93 10.55
C GLN A 47 -20.35 6.79 11.45
N PHE A 48 -21.02 5.64 11.45
CA PHE A 48 -22.18 5.39 12.30
C PHE A 48 -21.80 5.15 13.76
N THR A 49 -20.80 4.29 14.03
CA THR A 49 -20.37 3.95 15.39
C THR A 49 -19.72 5.12 16.12
N THR A 50 -19.04 6.04 15.41
CA THR A 50 -18.37 7.21 16.00
C THR A 50 -19.18 8.50 15.86
N SER A 51 -20.50 8.41 15.67
CA SER A 51 -21.42 9.55 15.61
C SER A 51 -20.98 10.66 14.64
N GLY A 52 -20.51 10.24 13.49
CA GLY A 52 -20.10 11.13 12.39
C GLY A 52 -18.71 11.75 12.48
N THR A 53 -17.86 11.26 13.37
CA THR A 53 -16.53 11.81 13.61
C THR A 53 -15.57 11.57 12.44
N LEU A 54 -15.71 10.50 11.66
CA LEU A 54 -14.81 10.18 10.54
C LEU A 54 -14.80 11.28 9.47
N PHE A 55 -15.97 11.75 9.05
CA PHE A 55 -16.07 12.82 8.03
C PHE A 55 -15.87 14.25 8.57
N LYS A 56 -15.47 14.42 9.84
CA LYS A 56 -15.08 15.75 10.33
C LYS A 56 -13.83 16.24 9.59
N PRO A 57 -13.74 17.53 9.23
CA PRO A 57 -12.61 18.07 8.47
C PRO A 57 -11.23 17.74 9.07
N VAL A 58 -11.13 17.74 10.40
CA VAL A 58 -9.89 17.42 11.13
C VAL A 58 -9.48 15.95 10.93
N ASN A 59 -10.42 15.01 10.96
CA ASN A 59 -10.09 13.60 10.79
C ASN A 59 -9.81 13.25 9.33
N LEU A 60 -10.55 13.87 8.40
CA LEU A 60 -10.28 13.72 6.98
C LEU A 60 -8.91 14.29 6.61
N SER A 61 -8.57 15.48 7.10
CA SER A 61 -7.26 16.08 6.86
C SER A 61 -6.13 15.30 7.53
N ASN A 62 -6.35 14.74 8.72
CA ASN A 62 -5.38 13.85 9.38
C ASN A 62 -5.16 12.55 8.60
N LEU A 63 -6.23 11.93 8.09
CA LEU A 63 -6.14 10.71 7.29
C LEU A 63 -5.34 10.96 6.01
N VAL A 64 -5.62 12.07 5.31
CA VAL A 64 -4.85 12.48 4.14
C VAL A 64 -3.39 12.75 4.52
N GLN A 65 -3.11 13.54 5.56
CA GLN A 65 -1.74 13.87 5.99
C GLN A 65 -0.93 12.62 6.39
N GLN A 66 -1.53 11.65 7.08
CA GLN A 66 -0.88 10.40 7.46
C GLN A 66 -0.53 9.54 6.23
N ASN A 67 -1.37 9.56 5.19
CA ASN A 67 -1.11 8.84 3.94
C ASN A 67 -0.21 9.61 2.96
N SER A 68 -0.17 10.95 3.03
CA SER A 68 0.68 11.79 2.19
C SER A 68 2.16 11.40 2.29
N PHE A 69 2.61 10.97 3.46
CA PHE A 69 3.97 10.47 3.66
C PHE A 69 4.31 9.29 2.72
N ILE A 70 3.41 8.30 2.59
CA ILE A 70 3.61 7.16 1.69
C ILE A 70 3.63 7.62 0.23
N ILE A 71 2.75 8.54 -0.15
CA ILE A 71 2.67 9.08 -1.52
C ILE A 71 3.97 9.79 -1.90
N VAL A 72 4.49 10.66 -1.02
CA VAL A 72 5.75 11.38 -1.24
C VAL A 72 6.92 10.41 -1.37
N MET A 73 7.01 9.38 -0.51
CA MET A 73 8.04 8.34 -0.64
C MET A 73 7.94 7.55 -1.94
N ALA A 74 6.72 7.19 -2.37
CA ALA A 74 6.49 6.46 -3.61
C ALA A 74 6.97 7.24 -4.85
N LEU A 75 6.79 8.56 -4.87
CA LEU A 75 7.32 9.43 -5.94
C LEU A 75 8.85 9.39 -6.00
N GLY A 76 9.54 9.34 -4.87
CA GLY A 76 11.00 9.19 -4.82
C GLY A 76 11.46 7.82 -5.34
N MET A 77 10.82 6.75 -4.86
CA MET A 77 11.13 5.38 -5.28
C MET A 77 10.83 5.14 -6.77
N LEU A 78 9.88 5.86 -7.37
CA LEU A 78 9.58 5.78 -8.80
C LEU A 78 10.82 6.04 -9.67
N LEU A 79 11.63 7.05 -9.33
CA LEU A 79 12.86 7.37 -10.08
C LEU A 79 13.88 6.22 -10.05
N VAL A 80 13.93 5.49 -8.93
CA VAL A 80 14.84 4.36 -8.76
C VAL A 80 14.35 3.12 -9.50
N ILE A 81 13.04 2.85 -9.45
CA ILE A 81 12.41 1.73 -10.15
C ILE A 81 12.52 1.89 -11.67
N VAL A 82 12.32 3.09 -12.19
CA VAL A 82 12.51 3.38 -13.64
C VAL A 82 13.95 3.09 -14.08
N SER A 83 14.92 3.21 -13.17
CA SER A 83 16.33 2.89 -13.41
C SER A 83 16.65 1.38 -13.36
N GLY A 84 15.66 0.54 -13.04
CA GLY A 84 15.80 -0.93 -12.99
C GLY A 84 16.16 -1.51 -11.61
N TYR A 85 16.09 -0.71 -10.54
CA TYR A 85 16.45 -1.13 -9.19
C TYR A 85 15.25 -1.05 -8.23
N ILE A 86 15.20 -1.95 -7.24
CA ILE A 86 14.16 -1.94 -6.20
C ILE A 86 14.81 -1.41 -4.92
N ASP A 87 14.52 -0.14 -4.59
CA ASP A 87 15.08 0.50 -3.41
C ASP A 87 14.16 0.39 -2.21
N LEU A 88 14.40 -0.63 -1.38
CA LEU A 88 13.73 -0.81 -0.08
C LEU A 88 14.34 0.09 1.01
N SER A 89 15.51 0.71 0.74
CA SER A 89 16.24 1.48 1.75
C SER A 89 15.51 2.78 2.12
N VAL A 90 14.72 3.37 1.23
CA VAL A 90 13.93 4.60 1.49
C VAL A 90 13.03 4.44 2.71
N GLY A 91 12.41 3.26 2.89
CA GLY A 91 11.60 2.96 4.06
C GLY A 91 12.41 2.95 5.37
N SER A 92 13.62 2.38 5.33
CA SER A 92 14.53 2.37 6.49
C SER A 92 15.05 3.77 6.83
N VAL A 93 15.33 4.61 5.83
CA VAL A 93 15.75 6.00 6.01
C VAL A 93 14.62 6.81 6.63
N ALA A 94 13.39 6.64 6.14
CA ALA A 94 12.25 7.34 6.70
C ALA A 94 11.97 6.93 8.17
N GLY A 95 12.11 5.64 8.49
CA GLY A 95 12.05 5.15 9.87
C GLY A 95 13.16 5.74 10.75
N PHE A 96 14.40 5.79 10.25
CA PHE A 96 15.54 6.40 10.96
C PHE A 96 15.33 7.89 11.21
N ILE A 97 14.91 8.66 10.20
CA ILE A 97 14.62 10.10 10.33
C ILE A 97 13.44 10.34 11.28
N GLY A 98 12.41 9.49 11.25
CA GLY A 98 11.32 9.54 12.22
C GLY A 98 11.79 9.30 13.65
N ALA A 99 12.65 8.29 13.86
CA ALA A 99 13.26 8.03 15.17
C ALA A 99 14.16 9.18 15.63
N LEU A 100 14.97 9.76 14.72
CA LEU A 100 15.80 10.94 15.00
C LEU A 100 14.93 12.13 15.42
N ALA A 101 13.86 12.42 14.69
CA ALA A 101 12.91 13.48 14.99
C ALA A 101 12.28 13.29 16.38
N ALA A 102 11.83 12.08 16.70
CA ALA A 102 11.26 11.75 18.01
C ALA A 102 12.30 11.89 19.13
N ASN A 103 13.54 11.44 18.91
CA ASN A 103 14.61 11.57 19.90
C ASN A 103 14.95 13.05 20.18
N MET A 104 15.08 13.88 19.14
CA MET A 104 15.37 15.30 19.28
C MET A 104 14.24 16.09 19.95
N MET A 105 12.98 15.78 19.61
CA MET A 105 11.82 16.49 20.18
C MET A 105 11.48 16.05 21.59
N VAL A 106 11.59 14.75 21.92
CA VAL A 106 11.03 14.18 23.15
C VAL A 106 12.11 13.72 24.13
N ILE A 107 13.16 13.06 23.65
CA ILE A 107 14.09 12.32 24.52
C ILE A 107 15.25 13.20 24.95
N TRP A 108 15.88 13.91 24.02
CA TRP A 108 17.12 14.65 24.29
C TRP A 108 16.93 15.99 25.01
N GLN A 109 15.69 16.47 25.13
CA GLN A 109 15.32 17.67 25.88
C GLN A 109 16.27 18.86 25.62
N LEU A 110 16.62 19.12 24.35
CA LEU A 110 17.66 20.07 23.95
C LEU A 110 17.21 21.55 24.05
N GLY A 111 16.19 21.85 24.86
CA GLY A 111 15.63 23.19 25.02
C GLY A 111 15.13 23.77 23.68
N PRO A 112 15.61 24.96 23.25
CA PRO A 112 15.18 25.58 21.99
C PRO A 112 15.41 24.71 20.75
N LEU A 113 16.37 23.78 20.78
CA LEU A 113 16.68 22.86 19.69
C LEU A 113 15.62 21.76 19.50
N SER A 114 14.77 21.51 20.51
CA SER A 114 13.63 20.60 20.41
C SER A 114 12.42 21.23 19.70
N ASN A 115 12.54 22.47 19.21
CA ASN A 115 11.48 23.13 18.43
C ASN A 115 11.20 22.34 17.13
N PRO A 116 9.92 22.01 16.82
CA PRO A 116 9.56 21.27 15.61
C PRO A 116 10.13 21.83 14.31
N LEU A 117 10.26 23.16 14.19
CA LEU A 117 10.84 23.81 13.01
C LEU A 117 12.34 23.48 12.85
N VAL A 118 13.10 23.56 13.94
CA VAL A 118 14.53 23.25 13.94
C VAL A 118 14.77 21.77 13.66
N VAL A 119 14.01 20.91 14.34
CA VAL A 119 14.10 19.45 14.13
C VAL A 119 13.74 19.08 12.69
N SER A 120 12.73 19.71 12.10
CA SER A 120 12.36 19.47 10.70
C SER A 120 13.49 19.84 9.74
N ILE A 121 14.15 20.99 9.93
CA ILE A 121 15.29 21.40 9.10
C ILE A 121 16.45 20.39 9.23
N VAL A 122 16.79 19.98 10.46
CA VAL A 122 17.85 18.99 10.70
C VAL A 122 17.50 17.65 10.03
N CYS A 123 16.26 17.18 10.17
CA CYS A 123 15.79 15.94 9.55
C CYS A 123 15.83 16.01 8.02
N LEU A 124 15.47 17.14 7.42
CA LEU A 124 15.57 17.35 5.97
C LEU A 124 17.02 17.33 5.49
N ILE A 125 17.94 17.95 6.22
CA ILE A 125 19.37 17.93 5.90
C ILE A 125 19.92 16.50 5.99
N VAL A 126 19.71 15.81 7.11
CA VAL A 126 20.23 14.45 7.32
C VAL A 126 19.61 13.47 6.32
N GLY A 127 18.29 13.52 6.13
CA GLY A 127 17.60 12.68 5.16
C GLY A 127 18.05 12.96 3.72
N GLY A 128 18.22 14.23 3.37
CA GLY A 128 18.73 14.64 2.05
C GLY A 128 20.15 14.16 1.79
N LEU A 129 21.04 14.20 2.79
CA LEU A 129 22.41 13.68 2.67
C LEU A 129 22.44 12.17 2.47
N ILE A 130 21.64 11.42 3.24
CA ILE A 130 21.53 9.96 3.08
C ILE A 130 20.96 9.61 1.70
N GLY A 131 19.89 10.28 1.29
CA GLY A 131 19.28 10.08 -0.03
C GLY A 131 20.21 10.44 -1.18
N ALA A 132 21.01 11.52 -1.05
CA ALA A 132 22.01 11.89 -2.03
C ALA A 132 23.13 10.84 -2.15
N ALA A 133 23.58 10.28 -1.02
CA ALA A 133 24.58 9.22 -1.02
C ALA A 133 24.06 7.93 -1.71
N GLN A 134 22.82 7.54 -1.41
CA GLN A 134 22.16 6.41 -2.05
C GLN A 134 21.96 6.64 -3.56
N GLY A 135 21.45 7.82 -3.94
CA GLY A 135 21.28 8.22 -5.33
C GLY A 135 22.60 8.27 -6.11
N TYR A 136 23.69 8.69 -5.48
CA TYR A 136 25.02 8.67 -6.07
C TYR A 136 25.48 7.25 -6.41
N TRP A 137 25.33 6.29 -5.49
CA TRP A 137 25.70 4.90 -5.77
C TRP A 137 24.84 4.31 -6.90
N ILE A 138 23.53 4.55 -6.89
CA ILE A 138 22.62 4.07 -7.94
C ILE A 138 23.00 4.65 -9.32
N ALA A 139 23.38 5.93 -9.38
CA ALA A 139 23.66 6.61 -10.64
C ALA A 139 25.04 6.28 -11.23
N TYR A 140 26.08 6.20 -10.39
CA TYR A 140 27.48 6.16 -10.84
C TYR A 140 28.18 4.82 -10.61
N HIS A 141 27.75 4.00 -9.66
CA HIS A 141 28.30 2.68 -9.43
C HIS A 141 27.34 1.63 -10.01
N ARG A 142 27.60 1.28 -11.27
CA ARG A 142 27.00 0.12 -11.94
C ARG A 142 27.87 -1.11 -11.76
#